data_AF-A0A5C6LMJ5-F1
#
_entry.id   AF-A0A5C6LMJ5-F1
#
_cell.length_a   1.000
_cell.length_b   1.000
_cell.length_c   1.000
_cell.angle_alpha   90.00
_cell.angle_beta   90.00
_cell.angle_gamma   90.00
#
_symmetry.space_group_name_H-M   'P 1'
#
loop_
_entity.id
_entity.type
_entity.pdbx_description
1 polymer ?
#
loop_
_entity_poly.entity_id
_entity_poly.type
_entity_poly.pdbx_seq_one_letter_code
_entity_poly.pdbx_strand_id
1 'polypeptide(L)' 'MQQLEMFTNPVLEDSTQDNMVFELMLKAGYTLTDKVEKTGNFYSIKNGELLIAIEDINQATVDNIISLRPKR' A
#
# COMPACT_ATOMS: atom_id res chain seq x y z
N MET A 1 24.91 13.90 8.98
CA MET A 1 24.72 12.43 8.97
C MET A 1 23.25 12.03 8.82
N GLN A 2 22.30 12.86 9.26
CA GLN A 2 20.84 12.66 9.13
C GLN A 2 20.33 12.25 7.73
N GLN A 3 20.99 12.72 6.65
CA GLN A 3 20.56 12.39 5.28
C GLN A 3 20.74 10.92 4.91
N LEU A 4 21.77 10.23 5.44
CA LEU A 4 21.99 8.81 5.19
C LEU A 4 20.99 7.93 5.95
N GLU A 5 20.59 8.34 7.16
CA GLU A 5 19.61 7.62 7.99
C GLU A 5 18.20 7.65 7.37
N MET A 6 17.80 8.75 6.72
CA MET A 6 16.53 8.85 6.00
C MET A 6 16.40 7.88 4.80
N PHE A 7 17.51 7.35 4.27
CA PHE A 7 17.45 6.28 3.27
C PHE A 7 17.29 4.89 3.87
N THR A 8 17.62 4.70 5.15
CA THR A 8 17.56 3.39 5.81
C THR A 8 16.16 3.06 6.34
N ASN A 9 15.39 4.08 6.71
CA ASN A 9 13.98 3.94 7.05
C ASN A 9 13.19 5.12 6.45
N PRO A 10 12.49 4.93 5.31
CA PRO A 10 11.74 5.99 4.66
C PRO A 10 10.40 6.29 5.37
N VAL A 11 10.10 5.62 6.48
CA VAL A 11 8.87 5.81 7.27
C VAL A 11 9.13 6.84 8.37
N LEU A 12 8.34 7.91 8.38
CA LEU A 12 8.35 8.91 9.46
C LEU A 12 7.81 8.27 10.75
N GLU A 13 8.36 8.64 11.91
CA GLU A 13 8.00 8.04 13.22
C GLU A 13 6.49 8.09 13.55
N ASP A 14 5.77 9.10 13.06
CA ASP A 14 4.33 9.30 13.30
C ASP A 14 3.44 8.84 12.13
N SER A 15 4.00 8.20 11.10
CA SER A 15 3.21 7.74 9.95
C SER A 15 2.34 6.54 10.34
N THR A 16 1.02 6.75 10.36
CA THR A 16 0.05 5.66 10.46
C THR A 16 0.04 4.84 9.16
N GLN A 17 -0.40 3.58 9.23
CA GLN A 17 -0.56 2.75 8.04
C GLN A 17 -1.45 3.41 6.98
N ASP A 18 -2.55 4.03 7.41
CA ASP A 18 -3.49 4.70 6.50
C ASP A 18 -2.83 5.90 5.80
N ASN A 19 -2.00 6.68 6.50
CA ASN A 19 -1.25 7.78 5.88
C ASN A 19 -0.35 7.25 4.76
N MET A 20 0.31 6.11 4.97
CA MET A 20 1.17 5.50 3.95
C MET A 20 0.37 4.95 2.77
N VAL A 21 -0.82 4.35 3.00
CA VAL A 21 -1.71 3.92 1.90
C VAL A 21 -2.09 5.13 1.05
N PHE A 22 -2.55 6.22 1.66
CA PHE A 22 -2.97 7.41 0.92
C PHE A 22 -1.80 8.08 0.19
N GLU A 23 -0.62 8.12 0.79
CA GLU A 23 0.59 8.63 0.13
C GLU A 23 0.94 7.81 -1.12
N LEU A 24 0.92 6.48 -1.01
CA LEU A 24 1.19 5.57 -2.12
C LEU A 24 0.14 5.68 -3.22
N MET A 25 -1.15 5.83 -2.86
CA MET A 25 -2.24 6.09 -3.80
C MET A 25 -1.98 7.37 -4.62
N LEU A 26 -1.66 8.48 -3.94
CA LEU A 26 -1.39 9.76 -4.59
C LEU A 26 -0.18 9.67 -5.52
N LYS A 27 0.91 9.02 -5.08
CA LYS A 27 2.11 8.82 -5.90
C LYS A 27 1.86 7.94 -7.12
N ALA A 28 0.94 6.99 -7.02
CA ALA A 28 0.51 6.14 -8.14
C ALA A 28 -0.51 6.82 -9.08
N GLY A 29 -0.94 8.05 -8.78
CA GLY A 29 -1.84 8.85 -9.62
C GLY A 29 -3.33 8.69 -9.31
N TYR A 30 -3.69 8.08 -8.18
CA TYR A 30 -5.06 7.99 -7.70
C TYR A 30 -5.44 9.20 -6.84
N THR A 31 -6.74 9.44 -6.69
CA THR A 31 -7.31 10.50 -5.86
C THR A 31 -7.69 9.97 -4.48
N LEU A 32 -7.81 10.86 -3.48
CA LEU A 32 -8.30 10.48 -2.14
C LEU A 32 -9.78 10.08 -2.13
N THR A 33 -10.51 10.39 -3.20
CA THR A 33 -11.91 10.02 -3.39
C THR A 33 -12.07 8.66 -4.08
N ASP A 34 -11.00 8.07 -4.60
CA ASP A 34 -11.05 6.73 -5.17
C ASP A 34 -11.36 5.69 -4.09
N LYS A 35 -12.13 4.68 -4.47
CA LYS A 35 -12.58 3.64 -3.54
C LYS A 35 -11.39 2.87 -2.97
N VAL A 36 -11.35 2.72 -1.66
CA VAL A 36 -10.36 1.92 -0.92
C VAL A 36 -11.07 0.83 -0.12
N GLU A 37 -10.65 -0.42 -0.29
CA GLU A 37 -11.17 -1.57 0.45
C GLU A 37 -10.02 -2.33 1.12
N LYS A 38 -10.09 -2.50 2.45
CA LYS A 38 -9.11 -3.33 3.18
C LYS A 38 -9.57 -4.79 3.16
N THR A 39 -8.76 -5.67 2.60
CA THR A 39 -9.01 -7.13 2.56
C THR A 39 -7.86 -7.84 3.24
N GLY A 40 -8.06 -8.27 4.49
CA GLY A 40 -7.00 -8.87 5.30
C GLY A 40 -5.82 -7.90 5.50
N ASN A 41 -4.66 -8.26 4.96
CA ASN A 41 -3.40 -7.54 5.16
C ASN A 41 -3.03 -6.61 3.99
N PHE A 42 -3.94 -6.40 3.03
CA PHE A 42 -3.71 -5.50 1.90
C PHE A 42 -4.93 -4.61 1.63
N TYR A 43 -4.68 -3.54 0.90
CA TYR A 43 -5.64 -2.54 0.48
C TYR A 43 -5.85 -2.66 -1.03
N SER A 44 -7.11 -2.62 -1.46
CA SER A 44 -7.53 -2.63 -2.86
C SER A 44 -8.06 -1.26 -3.24
N ILE A 45 -7.43 -0.65 -4.24
CA ILE A 45 -7.75 0.68 -4.74
C ILE A 45 -8.51 0.53 -6.06
N LYS A 46 -9.58 1.32 -6.21
CA LYS A 46 -10.39 1.42 -7.43
C LYS A 46 -10.78 0.05 -8.01
N ASN A 47 -11.42 -0.76 -7.16
CA ASN A 47 -11.91 -2.11 -7.51
C ASN A 47 -10.80 -3.07 -8.00
N GLY A 48 -9.59 -2.97 -7.44
CA GLY A 48 -8.48 -3.89 -7.71
C GLY A 48 -7.60 -3.49 -8.90
N GLU A 49 -7.60 -2.21 -9.28
CA GLU A 49 -6.60 -1.66 -10.22
C GLU A 49 -5.21 -1.57 -9.56
N LEU A 50 -5.17 -1.23 -8.26
CA LEU A 50 -3.94 -1.22 -7.47
C LEU A 50 -4.17 -1.96 -6.15
N LEU A 51 -3.23 -2.84 -5.81
CA LEU A 51 -3.20 -3.56 -4.54
C LEU A 51 -1.95 -3.13 -3.76
N ILE A 52 -2.14 -2.70 -2.51
CA ILE A 52 -1.06 -2.21 -1.64
C ILE A 52 -1.01 -3.07 -0.37
N ALA A 53 0.12 -3.73 -0.12
CA ALA A 53 0.38 -4.43 1.13
C ALA A 53 1.52 -3.71 1.87
N ILE A 54 1.23 -3.29 3.10
CA ILE A 54 2.15 -2.49 3.93
C ILE A 54 2.77 -3.33 5.05
N GLU A 55 2.01 -4.31 5.55
CA GLU A 55 2.47 -5.26 6.55
C GLU A 55 3.27 -6.40 5.91
N ASP A 56 3.86 -7.24 6.77
CA ASP A 56 4.56 -8.45 6.34
C ASP A 56 3.69 -9.29 5.39
N ILE A 57 4.22 -9.43 4.17
CA ILE A 57 3.60 -10.26 3.14
C ILE A 57 4.07 -11.69 3.38
N ASN A 58 3.12 -12.59 3.63
CA ASN A 58 3.37 -14.03 3.61
C ASN A 58 2.88 -14.64 2.29
N GLN A 59 3.27 -15.89 2.03
CA GLN A 59 2.89 -16.59 0.80
C GLN A 59 1.37 -16.64 0.60
N ALA A 60 0.58 -16.81 1.66
CA ALA A 60 -0.87 -16.82 1.56
C ALA A 60 -1.44 -15.46 1.12
N THR A 61 -0.85 -14.34 1.56
CA THR A 61 -1.21 -12.99 1.10
C THR A 61 -0.87 -12.83 -0.39
N VAL A 62 0.28 -13.33 -0.85
CA VAL A 62 0.66 -13.32 -2.27
C VAL A 62 -0.33 -14.13 -3.10
N ASP A 63 -0.66 -15.34 -2.67
CA ASP A 63 -1.58 -16.23 -3.38
C ASP A 63 -2.98 -15.61 -3.49
N ASN A 64 -3.45 -14.96 -2.41
CA ASN A 64 -4.71 -14.21 -2.42
C ASN A 64 -4.69 -13.04 -3.42
N ILE A 65 -3.60 -12.26 -3.46
CA ILE A 65 -3.43 -11.15 -4.41
C ILE A 65 -3.46 -11.67 -5.86
N ILE A 66 -2.76 -12.77 -6.14
CA ILE A 66 -2.75 -13.40 -7.49
C ILE A 66 -4.15 -13.91 -7.85
N SER A 67 -4.87 -14.51 -6.90
CA SER A 67 -6.23 -15.02 -7.11
C SER A 67 -7.23 -13.92 -7.50
N LEU A 68 -7.02 -12.69 -7.01
CA LEU A 68 -7.87 -11.55 -7.29
C LEU A 68 -7.74 -11.01 -8.73
N ARG A 69 -6.79 -11.52 -9.52
CA ARG A 69 -6.54 -11.09 -10.91
C ARG A 69 -6.57 -9.56 -11.04
N PRO A 70 -5.62 -8.84 -10.42
CA PRO A 70 -5.58 -7.40 -10.47
C PRO A 70 -5.66 -6.88 -11.91
N LYS A 71 -6.50 -5.87 -12.11
CA LYS A 71 -6.72 -5.30 -13.43
C LYS A 71 -5.61 -4.28 -13.70
N ARG A 72 -5.03 -4.35 -14.89
CA ARG A 72 -4.03 -3.40 -15.36
C ARG A 72 -4.61 -2.00 -15.50
#